data_AF-A0A518N7L8-F1
#
_entry.id   AF-A0A518N7L8-F1
#
_cell.length_a   1.000
_cell.length_b   1.000
_cell.length_c   1.000
_cell.angle_alpha   90.00
_cell.angle_beta   90.00
_cell.angle_gamma   90.00
#
_symmetry.space_group_name_H-M   'P 1'
#
loop_
_entity.id
_entity.type
_entity.pdbx_description
1 polymer ?
#
loop_
_entity_poly.entity_id
_entity_poly.type
_entity_poly.pdbx_seq_one_letter_code
_entity_poly.pdbx_strand_id
1 'polypeptide(L)'
;MAALAAAVLPAGAASQVVIYRCTDASGALTVQNDVPCPAGSRQERTVVEPPPPMPAYVPQAVQDIAPPTPAAAAPGAAERLQAPPPAALAPADRLPPPPIYRCHTPGNGRYIHEASDPQPRCVPLRTVGIDGDPGLGAGAACEWQHDRCERIPDEEACEGWRQRGREIESTWRYARGDARAPLQQEFARVSTILSDTTCGLSGSH
;
A
#
# COMPACT_ATOMS: atom_id res chain seq x y z
N MET A 1 45.36 26.86 -14.25
CA MET A 1 44.03 26.27 -14.01
C MET A 1 43.65 26.58 -12.57
N ALA A 2 42.74 27.54 -12.36
CA ALA A 2 42.28 27.97 -11.05
C ALA A 2 41.13 27.07 -10.59
N ALA A 3 41.28 26.45 -9.42
CA ALA A 3 40.23 25.64 -8.80
C ALA A 3 39.28 26.55 -8.01
N LEU A 4 38.00 26.60 -8.43
CA LEU A 4 36.94 27.22 -7.64
C LEU A 4 36.51 26.27 -6.52
N ALA A 5 36.75 26.66 -5.28
CA ALA A 5 36.19 26.01 -4.10
C ALA A 5 34.76 26.51 -3.87
N ALA A 6 33.77 25.63 -3.97
CA ALA A 6 32.39 25.92 -3.60
C ALA A 6 32.24 25.83 -2.08
N ALA A 7 31.97 26.97 -1.42
CA ALA A 7 31.62 27.02 -0.01
C ALA A 7 30.17 26.53 0.19
N VAL A 8 30.01 25.48 0.97
CA VAL A 8 28.70 25.01 1.45
C VAL A 8 28.29 25.90 2.62
N LEU A 9 27.17 26.62 2.49
CA LEU A 9 26.55 27.36 3.61
C LEU A 9 25.82 26.38 4.55
N PRO A 10 25.95 26.52 5.87
CA PRO A 10 25.22 25.69 6.82
C PRO A 10 23.72 26.06 6.81
N ALA A 11 22.86 25.04 6.87
CA ALA A 11 21.43 25.20 7.08
C ALA A 11 21.16 25.80 8.48
N GLY A 12 20.27 26.80 8.54
CA GLY A 12 19.99 27.58 9.74
C GLY A 12 19.48 26.74 10.91
N ALA A 13 20.02 26.99 12.10
CA ALA A 13 19.51 26.47 13.36
C ALA A 13 18.14 27.10 13.67
N ALA A 14 17.17 26.27 14.06
CA ALA A 14 15.90 26.78 14.61
C ALA A 14 16.18 27.50 15.93
N SER A 15 15.84 28.78 16.00
CA SER A 15 16.04 29.62 17.18
C SER A 15 15.05 29.25 18.29
N GLN A 16 15.55 29.06 19.51
CA GLN A 16 14.75 28.90 20.72
C GLN A 16 13.80 30.10 20.89
N VAL A 17 12.49 29.86 21.06
CA VAL A 17 11.49 30.92 21.24
C VAL A 17 11.07 30.97 22.70
N VAL A 18 11.07 32.15 23.30
CA VAL A 18 10.60 32.35 24.68
C VAL A 18 9.19 32.95 24.65
N ILE A 19 8.23 32.21 25.18
CA ILE A 19 6.83 32.66 25.29
C ILE A 19 6.62 33.28 26.67
N TYR A 20 6.16 34.52 26.68
CA TYR A 20 5.73 35.25 27.87
C TYR A 20 4.22 35.34 27.91
N ARG A 21 3.61 34.77 28.95
CA ARG A 21 2.18 34.92 29.25
C ARG A 21 2.03 35.99 30.32
N CYS A 22 1.40 37.10 29.97
CA CYS A 22 1.25 38.26 30.83
C CYS A 22 -0.21 38.37 31.27
N THR A 23 -0.45 38.37 32.58
CA THR A 23 -1.78 38.64 33.15
C THR A 23 -1.77 40.01 33.81
N ASP A 24 -2.62 40.92 33.36
CA ASP A 24 -2.72 42.25 33.95
C ASP A 24 -3.58 42.28 35.23
N ALA A 25 -3.69 43.45 35.87
CA ALA A 25 -4.46 43.63 37.10
C ALA A 25 -5.98 43.45 36.92
N SER A 26 -6.49 43.51 35.68
CA SER A 26 -7.89 43.21 35.35
C SER A 26 -8.14 41.72 35.09
N GLY A 27 -7.08 40.91 35.05
CA GLY A 27 -7.13 39.49 34.75
C GLY A 27 -7.08 39.18 33.24
N ALA A 28 -6.85 40.17 32.38
CA ALA A 28 -6.71 39.93 30.94
C ALA A 28 -5.35 39.28 30.64
N LEU A 29 -5.37 38.23 29.82
CA LEU A 29 -4.19 37.45 29.45
C LEU A 29 -3.73 37.83 28.04
N THR A 30 -2.47 38.22 27.90
CA THR A 30 -1.79 38.41 26.61
C THR A 30 -0.59 37.49 26.48
N VAL A 31 -0.33 37.00 25.27
CA VAL A 31 0.81 36.11 24.98
C VAL A 31 1.74 36.84 24.02
N GLN A 32 3.02 36.95 24.41
CA GLN A 32 4.06 37.66 23.68
C GLN A 32 5.25 36.74 23.44
N ASN A 33 5.84 36.80 22.25
CA ASN A 33 7.06 36.05 21.93
C ASN A 33 8.26 36.97 22.10
N ASP A 34 9.27 36.52 22.84
CA ASP A 34 10.57 37.14 23.04
C ASP A 34 10.57 38.56 23.65
N VAL A 35 9.39 39.07 24.03
CA VAL A 35 9.19 40.37 24.69
C VAL A 35 8.70 40.16 26.12
N PRO A 36 9.44 40.62 27.15
CA PRO A 36 9.02 40.53 28.55
C PRO A 36 7.70 41.27 28.84
N CYS A 37 7.02 40.88 29.92
CA CYS A 37 5.76 41.51 30.30
C CYS A 37 5.95 42.97 30.75
N PRO A 38 4.99 43.87 30.46
CA PRO A 38 5.03 45.23 30.97
C PRO A 38 4.94 45.26 32.50
N ALA A 39 5.53 46.30 33.10
CA ALA A 39 5.57 46.46 34.54
C ALA A 39 4.15 46.46 35.15
N GLY A 40 3.97 45.71 36.25
CA GLY A 40 2.67 45.55 36.91
C GLY A 40 1.84 44.35 36.44
N SER A 41 2.30 43.58 35.44
CA SER A 41 1.67 42.32 35.03
C SER A 41 2.31 41.10 35.72
N ARG A 42 1.51 40.05 35.96
CA ARG A 42 2.02 38.73 36.36
C ARG A 42 2.63 38.02 35.14
N GLN A 43 3.87 37.57 35.27
CA GLN A 43 4.62 36.96 34.18
C GLN A 43 4.79 35.44 34.39
N GLU A 44 4.42 34.66 33.37
CA GLU A 44 4.80 33.25 33.24
C GLU A 44 5.66 33.09 31.98
N ARG A 45 6.88 32.55 32.15
CA ARG A 45 7.87 32.40 31.08
C ARG A 45 8.03 30.92 30.74
N THR A 46 7.76 30.58 29.49
CA THR A 46 7.96 29.24 28.96
C THR A 46 8.96 29.29 27.83
N VAL A 47 10.02 28.49 27.92
CA VAL A 47 10.98 28.33 26.84
C VAL A 47 10.52 27.17 25.99
N VAL A 48 10.26 27.43 24.71
CA VAL A 48 9.92 26.36 23.76
C VAL A 48 11.21 25.91 23.10
N GLU A 49 11.60 24.68 23.42
CA GLU A 49 12.75 24.05 22.79
C GLU A 49 12.38 23.70 21.34
N PRO A 50 13.26 23.99 20.37
CA PRO A 50 13.04 23.55 19.00
C PRO A 50 12.85 22.03 18.94
N PRO A 51 12.03 21.53 18.01
CA PRO A 51 11.89 20.10 17.81
C PRO A 51 13.27 19.49 17.51
N PRO A 52 13.55 18.27 18.01
CA PRO A 52 14.81 17.62 17.73
C PRO A 52 14.99 17.49 16.20
N PRO A 53 16.22 17.62 15.70
CA PRO A 53 16.48 17.44 14.29
C PRO A 53 16.02 16.04 13.89
N MET A 54 15.30 15.96 12.76
CA MET A 54 14.97 14.67 12.16
C MET A 54 16.29 13.92 11.92
N PRO A 55 16.34 12.60 12.18
CA PRO A 55 17.54 11.83 11.92
C PRO A 55 17.94 12.03 10.46
N ALA A 56 19.23 12.30 10.23
CA ALA A 56 19.76 12.36 8.88
C ALA A 56 19.41 11.05 8.19
N TYR A 57 18.89 11.14 6.96
CA TYR A 57 18.72 9.96 6.13
C TYR A 57 20.09 9.29 6.00
N VAL A 58 20.22 8.11 6.61
CA VAL A 58 21.35 7.22 6.37
C VAL A 58 20.89 6.36 5.20
N PRO A 59 21.46 6.52 4.00
CA PRO A 59 21.26 5.53 2.96
C PRO A 59 21.68 4.21 3.58
N GLN A 60 20.75 3.23 3.64
CA GLN A 60 21.17 1.88 3.93
C GLN A 60 22.24 1.56 2.89
N ALA A 61 23.42 1.14 3.35
CA ALA A 61 24.41 0.60 2.44
C ALA A 61 23.67 -0.48 1.65
N VAL A 62 23.44 -0.20 0.36
CA VAL A 62 23.04 -1.22 -0.59
C VAL A 62 24.16 -2.24 -0.40
N GLN A 63 23.84 -3.40 0.15
CA GLN A 63 24.84 -4.46 0.12
C GLN A 63 25.23 -4.56 -1.34
N ASP A 64 26.53 -4.47 -1.61
CA ASP A 64 27.06 -4.82 -2.91
C ASP A 64 26.67 -6.27 -3.12
N ILE A 65 25.48 -6.47 -3.68
CA ILE A 65 25.12 -7.70 -4.36
C ILE A 65 26.18 -7.72 -5.43
N ALA A 66 27.14 -8.63 -5.29
CA ALA A 66 28.13 -8.87 -6.31
C ALA A 66 27.41 -8.84 -7.67
N PRO A 67 27.92 -8.10 -8.66
CA PRO A 67 27.29 -8.05 -9.97
C PRO A 67 26.98 -9.50 -10.34
N PRO A 68 25.75 -9.83 -10.75
CA PRO A 68 25.42 -11.20 -11.10
C PRO A 68 26.49 -11.63 -12.08
N THR A 69 27.26 -12.66 -11.73
CA THR A 69 28.10 -13.37 -12.68
C THR A 69 27.23 -13.55 -13.91
N PRO A 70 27.67 -13.16 -15.12
CA PRO A 70 26.86 -13.38 -16.31
C PRO A 70 26.43 -14.83 -16.27
N ALA A 71 25.12 -15.05 -16.06
CA ALA A 71 24.58 -16.38 -16.14
C ALA A 71 25.00 -16.84 -17.54
N ALA A 72 25.80 -17.91 -17.60
CA ALA A 72 25.96 -18.64 -18.84
C ALA A 72 24.55 -18.79 -19.41
N ALA A 73 24.37 -18.32 -20.65
CA ALA A 73 23.06 -18.19 -21.29
C ALA A 73 22.17 -19.35 -20.87
N ALA A 74 21.15 -19.04 -20.06
CA ALA A 74 20.20 -20.05 -19.63
C ALA A 74 19.64 -20.70 -20.90
N PRO A 75 19.80 -22.01 -21.11
CA PRO A 75 18.97 -22.69 -22.08
C PRO A 75 17.56 -22.66 -21.49
N GLY A 76 16.70 -21.85 -22.08
CA GLY A 76 15.31 -21.72 -21.68
C GLY A 76 14.95 -20.27 -21.41
N ALA A 77 14.34 -19.64 -22.42
CA ALA A 77 13.21 -18.77 -22.13
C ALA A 77 12.41 -19.47 -21.03
N ALA A 78 12.16 -18.80 -19.90
CA ALA A 78 11.26 -19.34 -18.89
C ALA A 78 10.01 -19.78 -19.64
N GLU A 79 9.83 -21.11 -19.73
CA GLU A 79 8.70 -21.71 -20.40
C GLU A 79 7.52 -21.10 -19.65
N ARG A 80 6.83 -20.13 -20.27
CA ARG A 80 5.47 -19.83 -19.88
C ARG A 80 4.84 -21.21 -19.86
N LEU A 81 4.46 -21.71 -18.69
CA LEU A 81 3.73 -22.96 -18.60
C LEU A 81 2.57 -22.80 -19.57
N GLN A 82 2.72 -23.39 -20.74
CA GLN A 82 1.68 -23.42 -21.73
C GLN A 82 0.65 -24.30 -21.04
N ALA A 83 -0.43 -23.65 -20.62
CA ALA A 83 -1.62 -24.38 -20.27
C ALA A 83 -1.83 -25.42 -21.40
N PRO A 84 -2.02 -26.71 -21.07
CA PRO A 84 -2.24 -27.71 -22.09
C PRO A 84 -3.26 -27.17 -23.09
N PRO A 85 -3.03 -27.32 -24.40
CA PRO A 85 -3.96 -26.81 -25.38
C PRO A 85 -5.34 -27.36 -24.99
N PRO A 86 -6.34 -26.48 -24.78
CA PRO A 86 -7.66 -26.94 -24.41
C PRO A 86 -8.08 -27.98 -25.43
N ALA A 87 -8.74 -29.05 -24.99
CA ALA A 87 -9.53 -29.83 -25.92
C ALA A 87 -10.41 -28.82 -26.65
N ALA A 88 -10.17 -28.64 -27.95
CA ALA A 88 -10.74 -27.51 -28.67
C ALA A 88 -12.23 -27.74 -28.79
N LEU A 89 -12.98 -27.26 -27.80
CA LEU A 89 -14.43 -27.16 -27.88
C LEU A 89 -14.72 -26.35 -29.15
N ALA A 90 -15.60 -26.88 -29.99
CA ALA A 90 -16.04 -26.17 -31.17
C ALA A 90 -16.60 -24.80 -30.73
N PRO A 91 -16.43 -23.73 -31.51
CA PRO A 91 -16.89 -22.40 -31.12
C PRO A 91 -18.38 -22.34 -30.70
N ALA A 92 -19.22 -23.22 -31.27
CA ALA A 92 -20.64 -23.33 -30.95
C ALA A 92 -20.92 -23.94 -29.56
N ASP A 93 -19.98 -24.70 -29.00
CA ASP A 93 -20.14 -25.39 -27.71
C ASP A 93 -19.57 -24.57 -26.53
N ARG A 94 -18.92 -23.43 -26.82
CA ARG A 94 -18.32 -22.58 -25.78
C ARG A 94 -19.36 -21.68 -25.15
N LEU A 95 -19.55 -21.83 -23.85
CA LEU A 95 -20.40 -20.96 -23.06
C LEU A 95 -19.70 -19.61 -22.78
N PRO A 96 -20.47 -18.53 -22.54
CA PRO A 96 -19.90 -17.29 -22.03
C PRO A 96 -19.15 -17.53 -20.71
N PRO A 97 -18.12 -16.73 -20.39
CA PRO A 97 -17.42 -16.86 -19.13
C PRO A 97 -18.37 -16.67 -17.95
N PRO A 98 -18.11 -17.31 -16.79
CA PRO A 98 -18.89 -17.06 -15.59
C PRO A 98 -18.82 -15.57 -15.19
N PRO A 99 -19.80 -15.06 -14.44
CA PRO A 99 -19.80 -13.66 -14.01
C PRO A 99 -18.56 -13.36 -13.17
N ILE A 100 -18.01 -12.18 -13.38
CA ILE A 100 -16.85 -11.66 -12.65
C ILE A 100 -17.12 -10.24 -12.20
N TYR A 101 -16.54 -9.84 -11.09
CA TYR A 101 -16.92 -8.62 -10.38
C TYR A 101 -15.75 -7.70 -10.17
N ARG A 102 -16.04 -6.40 -10.24
CA ARG A 102 -15.15 -5.31 -9.88
C ARG A 102 -15.53 -4.86 -8.49
N CYS A 103 -14.66 -5.16 -7.52
CA CYS A 103 -14.89 -4.85 -6.12
C CYS A 103 -14.13 -3.59 -5.70
N HIS A 104 -14.76 -2.79 -4.85
CA HIS A 104 -14.26 -1.55 -4.31
C HIS A 104 -14.17 -1.65 -2.79
N THR A 105 -12.99 -1.36 -2.25
CA THR A 105 -12.79 -1.26 -0.81
C THR A 105 -13.20 0.13 -0.33
N PRO A 106 -13.69 0.28 0.93
CA PRO A 106 -13.92 1.60 1.53
C PRO A 106 -12.68 2.51 1.53
N GLY A 107 -11.47 1.92 1.49
CA GLY A 107 -10.19 2.62 1.40
C GLY A 107 -9.76 3.00 -0.03
N ASN A 108 -10.69 3.10 -0.99
CA ASN A 108 -10.45 3.42 -2.40
C ASN A 108 -9.62 2.39 -3.20
N GLY A 109 -9.46 1.17 -2.68
CA GLY A 109 -8.89 0.06 -3.43
C GLY A 109 -9.89 -0.50 -4.43
N ARG A 110 -9.39 -1.04 -5.55
CA ARG A 110 -10.17 -1.77 -6.54
C ARG A 110 -9.48 -3.09 -6.87
N TYR A 111 -10.25 -4.16 -6.99
CA TYR A 111 -9.75 -5.49 -7.37
C TYR A 111 -10.80 -6.29 -8.13
N ILE A 112 -10.39 -7.40 -8.74
CA ILE A 112 -11.28 -8.33 -9.43
C ILE A 112 -11.57 -9.54 -8.53
N HIS A 113 -12.84 -9.93 -8.45
CA HIS A 113 -13.29 -11.07 -7.66
C HIS A 113 -14.33 -11.89 -8.40
N GLU A 114 -14.41 -13.19 -8.10
CA GLU A 114 -15.29 -14.13 -8.80
C GLU A 114 -16.71 -14.17 -8.20
N ALA A 115 -16.89 -13.62 -6.99
CA ALA A 115 -18.17 -13.52 -6.31
C ALA A 115 -18.56 -12.07 -6.04
N SER A 116 -19.87 -11.80 -6.01
CA SER A 116 -20.46 -10.49 -5.70
C SER A 116 -20.38 -10.10 -4.22
N ASP A 117 -20.15 -11.07 -3.33
CA ASP A 117 -20.08 -10.89 -1.88
C ASP A 117 -18.80 -11.54 -1.33
N PRO A 118 -17.66 -10.85 -1.40
CA PRO A 118 -16.40 -11.33 -0.85
C PRO A 118 -16.46 -11.35 0.68
N GLN A 119 -15.68 -12.24 1.30
CA GLN A 119 -15.65 -12.37 2.76
C GLN A 119 -15.27 -11.02 3.42
N PRO A 120 -16.06 -10.50 4.37
CA PRO A 120 -15.76 -9.25 5.05
C PRO A 120 -14.47 -9.38 5.87
N ARG A 121 -13.74 -8.27 5.99
CA ARG A 121 -12.48 -8.20 6.74
C ARG A 121 -12.64 -7.41 8.03
N CYS A 122 -12.09 -7.95 9.11
CA CYS A 122 -12.02 -7.32 10.42
C CYS A 122 -10.79 -6.40 10.45
N VAL A 123 -11.01 -5.08 10.34
CA VAL A 123 -9.96 -4.07 10.34
C VAL A 123 -9.73 -3.58 11.76
N PRO A 124 -8.50 -3.68 12.31
CA PRO A 124 -8.25 -3.37 13.71
C PRO A 124 -8.50 -1.89 14.00
N LEU A 125 -9.22 -1.64 15.10
CA LEU A 125 -9.41 -0.31 15.65
C LEU A 125 -8.31 -0.02 16.67
N ARG A 126 -7.88 1.25 16.73
CA ARG A 126 -7.02 1.70 17.83
C ARG A 126 -7.89 1.91 19.07
N THR A 127 -7.65 1.13 20.11
CA THR A 127 -8.28 1.27 21.42
C THR A 127 -7.33 1.99 22.38
N VAL A 128 -7.86 2.79 23.30
CA VAL A 128 -7.08 3.48 24.35
C VAL A 128 -7.45 2.91 25.71
N GLY A 129 -6.44 2.81 26.59
CA GLY A 129 -6.59 2.39 27.98
C GLY A 129 -7.55 3.26 28.80
N ILE A 130 -8.04 2.74 29.93
CA ILE A 130 -8.83 3.51 30.92
C ILE A 130 -7.98 4.64 31.52
N ASP A 131 -6.67 4.46 31.54
CA ASP A 131 -5.63 5.43 31.88
C ASP A 131 -5.32 6.43 30.74
N GLY A 132 -5.91 6.25 29.55
CA GLY A 132 -5.74 7.13 28.40
C GLY A 132 -4.42 6.93 27.65
N ASP A 133 -3.60 5.95 28.00
CA ASP A 133 -2.37 5.61 27.29
C ASP A 133 -2.69 4.87 25.97
N PRO A 134 -2.31 5.40 24.80
CA PRO A 134 -2.50 4.72 23.52
C PRO A 134 -1.48 3.59 23.26
N GLY A 135 -0.42 3.47 24.07
CA GLY A 135 0.62 2.45 23.97
C GLY A 135 0.29 1.15 24.71
N LEU A 136 -0.52 1.24 25.77
CA LEU A 136 -1.04 0.10 26.52
C LEU A 136 -2.48 -0.18 26.05
N GLY A 137 -2.59 -0.93 24.95
CA GLY A 137 -3.87 -1.17 24.28
C GLY A 137 -4.95 -1.79 25.18
N ALA A 138 -6.14 -1.19 25.18
CA ALA A 138 -7.33 -1.73 25.84
C ALA A 138 -7.98 -2.82 24.98
N GLY A 139 -7.35 -4.00 24.92
CA GLY A 139 -7.87 -5.15 24.17
C GLY A 139 -7.90 -4.95 22.64
N ALA A 140 -8.34 -5.98 21.93
CA ALA A 140 -8.49 -5.96 20.48
C ALA A 140 -9.95 -5.65 20.11
N ALA A 141 -10.17 -4.56 19.38
CA ALA A 141 -11.43 -4.26 18.72
C ALA A 141 -11.21 -4.19 17.21
N CYS A 142 -12.21 -4.56 16.43
CA CYS A 142 -12.19 -4.38 14.99
C CYS A 142 -13.53 -3.95 14.42
N GLU A 143 -13.45 -3.26 13.29
CA GLU A 143 -14.59 -2.90 12.47
C GLU A 143 -14.68 -3.87 11.28
N TRP A 144 -15.87 -4.42 11.05
CA TRP A 144 -16.14 -5.24 9.88
C TRP A 144 -16.29 -4.37 8.63
N GLN A 145 -15.30 -4.42 7.74
CA GLN A 145 -15.40 -3.78 6.44
C GLN A 145 -15.98 -4.73 5.40
N HIS A 146 -16.97 -4.21 4.69
CA HIS A 146 -17.62 -4.85 3.55
C HIS A 146 -17.18 -4.12 2.28
N ASP A 147 -16.83 -4.89 1.26
CA ASP A 147 -16.52 -4.35 -0.05
C ASP A 147 -17.77 -4.30 -0.91
N ARG A 148 -17.84 -3.32 -1.82
CA ARG A 148 -18.94 -3.23 -2.79
C ARG A 148 -18.47 -3.76 -4.13
N CYS A 149 -19.19 -4.74 -4.65
CA CYS A 149 -18.84 -5.38 -5.91
C CYS A 149 -19.91 -5.14 -6.97
N GLU A 150 -19.48 -4.72 -8.14
CA GLU A 150 -20.31 -4.54 -9.32
C GLU A 150 -19.97 -5.59 -10.35
N ARG A 151 -20.97 -6.13 -11.04
CA ARG A 151 -20.75 -7.11 -12.09
C ARG A 151 -20.05 -6.44 -13.27
N ILE A 152 -18.98 -7.05 -13.76
CA ILE A 152 -18.33 -6.63 -15.00
C ILE A 152 -19.27 -6.98 -16.17
N PRO A 153 -19.51 -6.05 -17.12
CA PRO A 153 -20.31 -6.34 -18.31
C PRO A 153 -19.78 -7.54 -19.10
N ASP A 154 -20.65 -8.25 -19.82
CA ASP A 154 -20.28 -9.50 -20.50
C ASP A 154 -19.18 -9.29 -21.55
N GLU A 155 -19.17 -8.13 -22.21
CA GLU A 155 -18.16 -7.70 -23.16
C GLU A 155 -16.76 -7.52 -22.53
N GLU A 156 -16.69 -7.14 -21.25
CA GLU A 156 -15.46 -6.94 -20.49
C GLU A 156 -15.07 -8.17 -19.66
N ALA A 157 -15.96 -9.16 -19.53
CA ALA A 157 -15.76 -10.32 -18.64
C ALA A 157 -14.49 -11.10 -18.98
N CYS A 158 -14.17 -11.27 -20.26
CA CYS A 158 -12.93 -11.94 -20.68
C CYS A 158 -11.67 -11.17 -20.28
N GLU A 159 -11.70 -9.85 -20.26
CA GLU A 159 -10.59 -9.05 -19.72
C GLU A 159 -10.48 -9.22 -18.20
N GLY A 160 -11.61 -9.19 -17.49
CA GLY A 160 -11.67 -9.45 -16.05
C GLY A 160 -11.04 -10.80 -15.67
N TRP A 161 -11.39 -11.88 -16.39
CA TRP A 161 -10.82 -13.21 -16.13
C TRP A 161 -9.31 -13.28 -16.45
N ARG A 162 -8.86 -12.62 -17.52
CA ARG A 162 -7.42 -12.51 -17.82
C ARG A 162 -6.68 -11.73 -16.73
N GLN A 163 -7.28 -10.67 -16.20
CA GLN A 163 -6.72 -9.92 -15.09
C GLN A 163 -6.62 -10.81 -13.84
N ARG A 164 -7.69 -11.52 -13.49
CA ARG A 164 -7.72 -12.47 -12.36
C ARG A 164 -6.60 -13.52 -12.48
N GLY A 165 -6.41 -14.10 -13.67
CA GLY A 165 -5.32 -15.03 -13.94
C GLY A 165 -3.92 -14.42 -13.69
N ARG A 166 -3.67 -13.20 -14.18
CA ARG A 166 -2.40 -12.48 -13.95
C ARG A 166 -2.17 -12.17 -12.47
N GLU A 167 -3.21 -11.80 -11.73
CA GLU A 167 -3.13 -11.54 -10.29
C GLU A 167 -2.70 -12.79 -9.52
N ILE A 168 -3.35 -13.93 -9.78
CA ILE A 168 -2.97 -15.22 -9.17
C ILE A 168 -1.54 -15.60 -9.56
N GLU A 169 -1.19 -15.42 -10.84
CA GLU A 169 0.14 -15.75 -11.34
C GLU A 169 1.23 -14.95 -10.62
N SER A 170 1.05 -13.64 -10.54
CA SER A 170 1.96 -12.76 -9.82
C SER A 170 2.10 -13.18 -8.35
N THR A 171 0.99 -13.53 -7.69
CA THR A 171 0.98 -13.93 -6.28
C THR A 171 1.84 -15.17 -6.04
N TRP A 172 1.71 -16.23 -6.86
CA TRP A 172 2.47 -17.46 -6.62
C TRP A 172 3.94 -17.36 -7.03
N ARG A 173 4.28 -16.51 -8.01
CA ARG A 173 5.68 -16.24 -8.36
C ARG A 173 6.46 -15.72 -7.15
N TYR A 174 5.84 -14.89 -6.31
CA TYR A 174 6.44 -14.35 -5.10
C TYR A 174 6.11 -15.13 -3.82
N ALA A 175 5.23 -16.13 -3.89
CA ALA A 175 4.90 -16.99 -2.75
C ALA A 175 6.12 -17.79 -2.27
N ARG A 176 6.19 -18.00 -0.94
CA ARG A 176 7.25 -18.75 -0.26
C ARG A 176 6.68 -20.04 0.32
N GLY A 177 7.51 -21.07 0.42
CA GLY A 177 7.15 -22.34 1.04
C GLY A 177 6.02 -23.08 0.31
N ASP A 178 5.10 -23.63 1.08
CA ASP A 178 3.95 -24.44 0.66
C ASP A 178 2.82 -23.64 0.00
N ALA A 179 2.80 -22.31 0.16
CA ALA A 179 1.77 -21.44 -0.43
C ALA A 179 1.74 -21.45 -1.98
N ARG A 180 2.81 -21.92 -2.64
CA ARG A 180 2.90 -21.92 -4.12
C ARG A 180 1.94 -22.92 -4.77
N ALA A 181 1.86 -24.15 -4.27
CA ALA A 181 1.08 -25.24 -4.86
C ALA A 181 -0.43 -24.92 -5.00
N PRO A 182 -1.14 -24.44 -3.94
CA PRO A 182 -2.56 -24.12 -4.08
C PRO A 182 -2.81 -22.97 -5.05
N LEU A 183 -1.94 -21.97 -5.11
CA LEU A 183 -2.07 -20.86 -6.06
C LEU A 183 -1.86 -21.30 -7.52
N GLN A 184 -0.99 -22.30 -7.76
CA GLN A 184 -0.82 -22.88 -9.09
C GLN A 184 -2.06 -23.67 -9.54
N GLN A 185 -2.69 -24.40 -8.63
CA GLN A 185 -3.96 -25.09 -8.92
C GLN A 185 -5.07 -24.09 -9.24
N GLU A 186 -5.13 -23.00 -8.49
CA GLU A 186 -6.09 -21.92 -8.73
C GLU A 186 -5.84 -21.23 -10.08
N PHE A 187 -4.58 -20.99 -10.45
CA PHE A 187 -4.22 -20.47 -11.76
C PHE A 187 -4.62 -21.41 -12.89
N ALA A 188 -4.43 -22.73 -12.71
CA ALA A 188 -4.85 -23.73 -13.68
C ALA A 188 -6.37 -23.71 -13.87
N ARG A 189 -7.15 -23.62 -12.79
CA ARG A 189 -8.62 -23.50 -12.83
C ARG A 189 -9.05 -22.27 -13.65
N VAL A 190 -8.47 -21.11 -13.38
CA VAL A 190 -8.77 -19.87 -14.11
C VAL A 190 -8.36 -19.97 -15.58
N SER A 191 -7.24 -20.64 -15.87
CA SER A 191 -6.78 -20.88 -17.24
C SER A 191 -7.74 -21.76 -18.03
N THR A 192 -8.31 -22.80 -17.41
CA THR A 192 -9.37 -23.62 -18.02
C THR A 192 -10.63 -22.82 -18.31
N ILE A 193 -11.05 -21.94 -17.40
CA ILE A 193 -12.20 -21.04 -17.64
C ILE A 193 -11.94 -20.17 -18.87
N LEU A 194 -10.74 -19.61 -19.00
CA LEU A 194 -10.37 -18.78 -20.15
C LEU A 194 -10.32 -19.56 -21.46
N SER A 195 -9.89 -20.82 -21.42
CA SER A 195 -9.72 -21.65 -22.61
C SER A 195 -11.03 -22.24 -23.14
N ASP A 196 -11.92 -22.63 -22.22
CA ASP A 196 -13.12 -23.42 -22.54
C ASP A 196 -14.34 -22.52 -22.81
N THR A 197 -14.25 -21.23 -22.47
CA THR A 197 -15.30 -20.23 -22.72
C THR A 197 -15.08 -19.47 -24.01
N THR A 198 -16.03 -18.61 -24.37
CA THR A 198 -15.92 -17.71 -25.52
C THR A 198 -14.66 -16.81 -25.49
N CYS A 199 -14.03 -16.64 -24.32
CA CYS A 199 -12.77 -15.91 -24.17
C CYS A 199 -11.60 -16.53 -24.95
N GLY A 200 -11.60 -17.86 -25.14
CA GLY A 200 -10.57 -18.56 -25.89
C GLY A 200 -10.67 -18.37 -27.41
N LEU A 201 -11.76 -17.76 -27.91
CA LEU A 201 -11.94 -17.42 -29.33
C LEU A 201 -11.32 -16.05 -29.67
N SER A 202 -11.14 -15.18 -28.67
CA SER A 202 -10.70 -13.79 -28.85
C SER A 202 -9.16 -13.63 -28.89
N GLY A 203 -8.41 -14.72 -28.75
CA GLY A 203 -6.93 -14.73 -28.68
C GLY A 203 -6.22 -15.20 -29.95
N SER A 204 -6.94 -15.34 -31.06
CA SER A 204 -6.43 -15.92 -32.31
C SER A 204 -6.12 -14.89 -33.42
N HIS A 205 -5.88 -13.63 -33.05
CA HIS A 205 -5.46 -12.57 -33.98
C HIS A 205 -3.97 -12.27 -33.87
#